data_AF-A0A2N3T5R6-F1
#
_entry.id   AF-A0A2N3T5R6-F1
#
_cell.length_a   1.000
_cell.length_b   1.000
_cell.length_c   1.000
_cell.angle_alpha   90.00
_cell.angle_beta   90.00
_cell.angle_gamma   90.00
#
_symmetry.space_group_name_H-M   'P 1'
#
loop_
_entity.id
_entity.type
_entity.pdbx_description
1 polymer ?
#
loop_
_entity_poly.entity_id
_entity_poly.type
_entity_poly.pdbx_seq_one_letter_code
_entity_poly.pdbx_strand_id
1 'polypeptide(L)'
;MKTSILTTKLAIFSILFLSLSISNAQIIYEDQLETVYLNENAEEVVYTNSFSNFNNDLIAINKIDFKNQIQKANQNNDRLLFLSERSNLEILTATYLKIIRKSANRSNNSESFKAFLNKKLPELINQFKKDNNLEELYIISRKNTFNGKIDALPSVL
;
A
#
# COMPACT_ATOMS: atom_id res chain seq x y z
N MET A 1 50.44 -25.95 -4.07
CA MET A 1 49.32 -25.78 -5.05
C MET A 1 47.93 -25.87 -4.41
N LYS A 2 47.62 -26.82 -3.52
CA LYS A 2 46.26 -26.99 -2.94
C LYS A 2 45.74 -25.77 -2.14
N THR A 3 46.61 -25.04 -1.44
CA THR A 3 46.26 -23.85 -0.65
C THR A 3 45.91 -22.64 -1.52
N SER A 4 46.56 -22.48 -2.68
CA SER A 4 46.33 -21.38 -3.61
C SER A 4 45.00 -21.49 -4.36
N ILE A 5 44.51 -22.71 -4.59
CA ILE A 5 43.19 -22.98 -5.16
C ILE A 5 42.08 -22.69 -4.13
N LEU A 6 42.36 -22.91 -2.85
CA LEU A 6 41.40 -22.65 -1.78
C LEU A 6 41.22 -21.13 -1.55
N THR A 7 42.31 -20.37 -1.58
CA THR A 7 42.28 -18.91 -1.44
C THR A 7 41.60 -18.22 -2.62
N THR A 8 41.83 -18.70 -3.85
CA THR A 8 41.12 -18.18 -5.03
C THR A 8 39.62 -18.51 -5.02
N LYS A 9 39.22 -19.71 -4.58
CA LYS A 9 37.80 -20.04 -4.41
C LYS A 9 37.11 -19.18 -3.35
N LEU A 10 37.77 -18.94 -2.22
CA LEU A 10 37.26 -18.04 -1.16
C LEU A 10 37.11 -16.60 -1.64
N ALA A 11 38.07 -16.09 -2.44
CA ALA A 11 38.01 -14.74 -3.01
C ALA A 11 36.84 -14.59 -4.00
N ILE A 12 36.60 -15.57 -4.87
CA ILE A 12 35.48 -15.54 -5.82
C ILE A 12 34.13 -15.56 -5.08
N PHE A 13 34.02 -16.38 -4.02
CA PHE A 13 32.78 -16.49 -3.26
C PHE A 13 32.44 -15.20 -2.49
N SER A 14 33.46 -14.51 -1.97
CA SER A 14 33.28 -13.24 -1.25
C SER A 14 32.90 -12.09 -2.20
N ILE A 15 33.45 -12.05 -3.42
CA ILE A 15 33.03 -11.09 -4.46
C ILE A 15 31.57 -11.32 -4.87
N LEU A 16 31.14 -12.59 -5.02
CA LEU A 16 29.75 -12.91 -5.36
C LEU A 16 28.77 -12.45 -4.26
N PHE A 17 29.13 -12.64 -2.99
CA PHE A 17 28.32 -12.22 -1.84
C PHE A 17 28.17 -10.69 -1.73
N LEU A 18 29.24 -9.94 -2.07
CA LEU A 18 29.21 -8.48 -2.11
C LEU A 18 28.29 -7.96 -3.23
N SER A 19 28.29 -8.61 -4.40
CA SER A 19 27.43 -8.19 -5.52
C SER A 19 25.93 -8.35 -5.26
N LEU A 20 25.52 -9.37 -4.48
CA LEU A 20 24.12 -9.56 -4.09
C LEU A 20 23.63 -8.51 -3.09
N SER A 21 24.51 -8.01 -2.23
CA SER A 21 24.18 -7.02 -1.20
C SER A 21 23.86 -5.62 -1.77
N ILE A 22 24.38 -5.29 -2.96
CA ILE A 22 24.22 -3.96 -3.58
C ILE A 22 22.87 -3.81 -4.31
N SER A 23 22.18 -4.92 -4.59
CA SER A 23 20.95 -4.92 -5.39
C SER A 23 19.66 -4.45 -4.68
N ASN A 24 19.73 -4.06 -3.40
CA ASN A 24 18.57 -3.58 -2.63
C ASN A 24 18.68 -2.14 -2.11
N ALA A 25 19.73 -1.40 -2.47
CA ALA A 25 19.83 0.02 -2.14
C ALA A 25 19.21 0.86 -3.26
N GLN A 26 17.90 0.73 -3.48
CA GLN A 26 17.17 1.72 -4.24
C GLN A 26 17.12 2.98 -3.37
N ILE A 27 17.94 3.98 -3.73
CA ILE A 27 17.92 5.30 -3.10
C ILE A 27 16.53 5.89 -3.38
N ILE A 28 15.66 5.87 -2.38
CA ILE A 28 14.40 6.60 -2.40
C ILE A 28 14.79 8.06 -2.15
N TYR A 29 14.80 8.87 -3.20
CA TYR A 29 14.87 10.32 -3.04
C TYR A 29 13.56 10.76 -2.36
N GLU A 30 13.64 11.25 -1.12
CA GLU A 30 12.59 12.04 -0.49
C GLU A 30 12.55 13.42 -1.17
N ASP A 31 12.08 13.50 -2.40
CA ASP A 31 11.64 14.77 -2.99
C ASP A 31 10.23 15.11 -2.47
N GLN A 32 10.06 15.15 -1.15
CA GLN A 32 8.89 15.73 -0.50
C GLN A 32 9.19 17.18 -0.11
N LEU A 33 9.53 18.02 -1.09
CA LEU A 33 9.27 19.44 -0.93
C LEU A 33 7.76 19.62 -1.11
N GLU A 34 7.05 19.68 0.02
CA GLU A 34 5.64 20.05 0.06
C GLU A 34 5.47 21.37 -0.69
N THR A 35 4.68 21.36 -1.76
CA THR A 35 4.43 22.58 -2.54
C THR A 35 3.62 23.54 -1.68
N VAL A 36 4.22 24.66 -1.29
CA VAL A 36 3.56 25.72 -0.51
C VAL A 36 2.71 26.55 -1.45
N TYR A 37 1.39 26.42 -1.34
CA TYR A 37 0.45 27.26 -2.10
C TYR A 37 0.11 28.51 -1.29
N LEU A 38 0.18 29.68 -1.93
CA LEU A 38 -0.18 30.98 -1.33
C LEU A 38 -1.68 31.10 -0.97
N ASN A 39 -2.49 30.09 -1.29
CA ASN A 39 -3.91 30.02 -0.96
C ASN A 39 -4.23 28.66 -0.34
N GLU A 40 -4.37 28.65 0.99
CA GLU A 40 -4.72 27.46 1.79
C GLU A 40 -6.10 26.89 1.44
N ASN A 41 -6.93 27.64 0.70
CA ASN A 41 -8.33 27.32 0.40
C ASN A 41 -8.60 26.91 -1.06
N ALA A 42 -7.58 26.76 -1.90
CA ALA A 42 -7.80 26.23 -3.25
C ALA A 42 -7.97 24.71 -3.19
N GLU A 43 -9.19 24.22 -3.43
CA GLU A 43 -9.45 22.78 -3.62
C GLU A 43 -8.52 22.22 -4.71
N GLU A 44 -7.93 21.05 -4.45
CA GLU A 44 -7.08 20.36 -5.42
C GLU A 44 -7.91 19.96 -6.64
N VAL A 45 -7.52 20.46 -7.82
CA VAL A 45 -8.15 20.07 -9.08
C VAL A 45 -7.72 18.65 -9.44
N VAL A 46 -8.68 17.72 -9.40
CA VAL A 46 -8.49 16.30 -9.70
C VAL A 46 -8.98 16.00 -11.10
N TYR A 47 -8.09 15.52 -11.96
CA TYR A 47 -8.40 15.12 -13.32
C TYR A 47 -8.90 13.67 -13.40
N THR A 48 -8.38 12.79 -12.54
CA THR A 48 -8.76 11.38 -12.51
C THR A 48 -8.58 10.84 -11.10
N ASN A 49 -9.58 10.12 -10.58
CA ASN A 49 -9.47 9.40 -9.31
C ASN A 49 -10.25 8.07 -9.41
N SER A 50 -9.55 7.00 -9.78
CA SER A 50 -10.13 5.66 -9.81
C SER A 50 -10.19 4.99 -8.42
N PHE A 51 -9.48 5.53 -7.42
CA PHE A 51 -9.45 4.97 -6.07
C PHE A 51 -10.78 5.14 -5.34
N SER A 52 -11.42 6.31 -5.49
CA SER A 52 -12.73 6.59 -4.87
C SER A 52 -13.78 5.58 -5.32
N ASN A 53 -13.93 5.41 -6.64
CA ASN A 53 -14.84 4.44 -7.23
C ASN A 53 -14.51 3.01 -6.80
N PHE A 54 -13.22 2.63 -6.84
CA PHE A 54 -12.80 1.31 -6.42
C PHE A 54 -13.10 1.02 -4.94
N ASN A 55 -12.92 2.00 -4.06
CA ASN A 55 -13.28 1.86 -2.64
C ASN A 55 -14.78 1.69 -2.44
N ASN A 56 -15.58 2.47 -3.17
CA ASN A 56 -17.04 2.36 -3.11
C ASN A 56 -17.52 1.00 -3.64
N ASP A 57 -16.89 0.47 -4.69
CA ASP A 57 -17.17 -0.88 -5.20
C ASP A 57 -16.84 -1.95 -4.16
N LEU A 58 -15.67 -1.84 -3.49
CA LEU A 58 -15.31 -2.74 -2.40
C LEU A 58 -16.32 -2.69 -1.24
N ILE A 59 -16.79 -1.49 -0.91
CA ILE A 59 -17.82 -1.24 0.10
C ILE A 59 -19.14 -1.90 -0.28
N ALA A 60 -19.60 -1.70 -1.51
CA ALA A 60 -20.85 -2.28 -2.00
C ALA A 60 -20.86 -3.82 -1.95
N ILE A 61 -19.69 -4.47 -2.11
CA ILE A 61 -19.56 -5.93 -1.99
C ILE A 61 -19.78 -6.41 -0.53
N ASN A 62 -19.60 -5.55 0.48
CA ASN A 62 -19.80 -5.77 1.92
C ASN A 62 -18.89 -6.86 2.56
N LYS A 63 -18.30 -7.75 1.76
CA LYS A 63 -17.34 -8.78 2.21
C LYS A 63 -16.23 -8.98 1.19
N ILE A 64 -15.03 -8.55 1.57
CA ILE A 64 -13.85 -8.62 0.69
C ILE A 64 -13.11 -9.94 0.90
N ASP A 65 -13.13 -10.83 -0.10
CA ASP A 65 -12.16 -11.91 -0.21
C ASP A 65 -10.86 -11.39 -0.84
N PHE A 66 -9.95 -10.91 0.01
CA PHE A 66 -8.69 -10.36 -0.45
C PHE A 66 -7.86 -11.34 -1.29
N LYS A 67 -7.92 -12.65 -1.04
CA LYS A 67 -7.13 -13.62 -1.81
C LYS A 67 -7.61 -13.62 -3.26
N ASN A 68 -8.93 -13.79 -3.44
CA ASN A 68 -9.54 -13.84 -4.75
C ASN A 68 -9.43 -12.51 -5.49
N GLN A 69 -9.66 -11.38 -4.82
CA GLN A 69 -9.55 -10.06 -5.45
C GLN A 69 -8.12 -9.74 -5.89
N ILE A 70 -7.11 -10.06 -5.06
CA ILE A 70 -5.69 -9.87 -5.42
C ILE A 70 -5.31 -10.76 -6.61
N GLN A 71 -5.79 -12.02 -6.63
CA GLN A 71 -5.50 -12.93 -7.73
C GLN A 71 -6.09 -12.42 -9.05
N LYS A 72 -7.36 -12.01 -9.05
CA LYS A 72 -8.02 -11.43 -10.23
C LYS A 72 -7.30 -10.18 -10.73
N ALA A 73 -6.99 -9.25 -9.82
CA ALA A 73 -6.27 -8.02 -10.17
C ALA A 73 -4.88 -8.29 -10.78
N ASN A 74 -4.15 -9.32 -10.31
CA ASN A 74 -2.89 -9.71 -10.92
C ASN A 74 -3.06 -10.31 -12.33
N GLN A 75 -4.11 -11.12 -12.55
CA GLN A 75 -4.37 -11.76 -13.84
C GLN A 75 -4.75 -10.72 -14.91
N ASN A 76 -5.53 -9.72 -14.53
CA ASN A 76 -5.98 -8.66 -15.43
C ASN A 76 -4.93 -7.56 -15.61
N ASN A 77 -3.90 -7.51 -14.74
CA ASN A 77 -2.94 -6.42 -14.66
C ASN A 77 -3.63 -5.05 -14.46
N ASP A 78 -4.70 -5.04 -13.67
CA ASP A 78 -5.51 -3.86 -13.40
C ASP A 78 -4.71 -2.81 -12.63
N ARG A 79 -4.96 -1.54 -12.94
CA ARG A 79 -4.30 -0.39 -12.31
C ARG A 79 -5.29 0.64 -11.81
N LEU A 80 -4.90 1.28 -10.71
CA LEU A 80 -5.57 2.46 -10.18
C LEU A 80 -4.70 3.68 -10.47
N LEU A 81 -5.36 4.69 -11.01
CA LEU A 81 -4.80 5.97 -11.38
C LEU A 81 -5.46 7.09 -10.56
N PHE A 82 -4.61 7.97 -10.05
CA PHE A 82 -4.95 9.27 -9.50
C PHE A 82 -4.09 10.32 -10.21
N LEU A 83 -4.74 11.34 -10.77
CA LEU A 83 -4.10 12.46 -11.43
C LEU A 83 -4.72 13.75 -10.93
N SER A 84 -3.87 14.67 -10.47
CA SER A 84 -4.26 16.01 -10.07
C SER A 84 -3.21 17.02 -10.51
N GLU A 85 -3.48 18.30 -10.26
CA GLU A 85 -2.47 19.35 -10.43
C GLU A 85 -1.26 19.18 -9.52
N ARG A 86 -1.41 18.44 -8.41
CA ARG A 86 -0.43 18.37 -7.32
C ARG A 86 0.34 17.06 -7.27
N SER A 87 -0.33 15.94 -7.58
CA SER A 87 0.28 14.63 -7.47
C SER A 87 -0.33 13.64 -8.44
N ASN A 88 0.49 12.68 -8.86
CA ASN A 88 0.10 11.60 -9.75
C ASN A 88 0.49 10.29 -9.09
N LEU A 89 -0.43 9.33 -9.09
CA LEU A 89 -0.21 8.01 -8.54
C LEU A 89 -0.82 6.97 -9.47
N GLU A 90 0.02 6.06 -9.96
CA GLU A 90 -0.40 4.87 -10.69
C GLU A 90 0.13 3.63 -9.98
N ILE A 91 -0.77 2.77 -9.50
CA ILE A 91 -0.37 1.52 -8.84
C ILE A 91 -1.23 0.35 -9.32
N LEU A 92 -0.65 -0.85 -9.29
CA LEU A 92 -1.40 -2.08 -9.53
C LEU A 92 -2.53 -2.21 -8.48
N THR A 93 -3.73 -2.54 -8.93
CA THR A 93 -4.90 -2.77 -8.06
C THR A 93 -4.59 -3.85 -7.03
N ALA A 94 -3.83 -4.88 -7.41
CA ALA A 94 -3.36 -5.92 -6.49
C ALA A 94 -2.46 -5.38 -5.37
N THR A 95 -1.63 -4.37 -5.66
CA THR A 95 -0.80 -3.70 -4.66
C THR A 95 -1.67 -2.88 -3.70
N TYR A 96 -2.65 -2.14 -4.22
CA TYR A 96 -3.59 -1.40 -3.39
C TYR A 96 -4.38 -2.30 -2.43
N LEU A 97 -4.92 -3.41 -2.94
CA LEU A 97 -5.62 -4.41 -2.11
C LEU A 97 -4.73 -5.00 -1.01
N LYS A 98 -3.44 -5.24 -1.29
CA LYS A 98 -2.47 -5.67 -0.27
C LYS A 98 -2.25 -4.60 0.80
N ILE A 99 -2.19 -3.33 0.41
CA ILE A 99 -2.07 -2.19 1.33
C ILE A 99 -3.31 -2.11 2.23
N ILE A 100 -4.52 -2.15 1.66
CA ILE A 100 -5.78 -2.16 2.44
C ILE A 100 -5.78 -3.32 3.43
N ARG A 101 -5.53 -4.56 2.96
CA ARG A 101 -5.50 -5.75 3.83
C ARG A 101 -4.52 -5.60 4.99
N LYS A 102 -3.31 -5.13 4.70
CA LYS A 102 -2.25 -4.95 5.70
C LYS A 102 -2.60 -3.85 6.69
N SER A 103 -3.16 -2.74 6.21
CA SER A 103 -3.64 -1.64 7.04
C SER A 103 -4.73 -2.12 7.99
N ALA A 104 -5.80 -2.72 7.46
CA ALA A 104 -6.91 -3.22 8.25
C ALA A 104 -6.50 -4.27 9.28
N ASN A 105 -5.51 -5.12 8.97
CA ASN A 105 -5.01 -6.12 9.92
C ASN A 105 -4.18 -5.49 11.05
N ARG A 106 -3.44 -4.40 10.77
CA ARG A 106 -2.54 -3.76 11.75
C ARG A 106 -3.22 -2.69 12.59
N SER A 107 -4.37 -2.19 12.14
CA SER A 107 -5.09 -1.11 12.78
C SER A 107 -6.16 -1.63 13.74
N ASN A 108 -6.20 -1.04 14.93
CA ASN A 108 -7.16 -1.40 15.98
C ASN A 108 -8.50 -0.65 15.85
N ASN A 109 -8.54 0.41 15.04
CA ASN A 109 -9.72 1.23 14.78
C ASN A 109 -9.62 1.90 13.41
N SER A 110 -10.69 2.56 12.98
CA SER A 110 -10.76 3.28 11.70
C SER A 110 -9.73 4.42 11.61
N GLU A 111 -9.45 5.11 12.70
CA GLU A 111 -8.49 6.22 12.71
C GLU A 111 -7.05 5.75 12.46
N SER A 112 -6.62 4.69 13.15
CA SER A 112 -5.31 4.06 12.89
C SER A 112 -5.22 3.43 11.50
N PHE A 113 -6.35 3.03 10.91
CA PHE A 113 -6.42 2.57 9.50
C PHE A 113 -6.22 3.74 8.52
N LYS A 114 -6.92 4.86 8.74
CA LYS A 114 -6.77 6.10 7.96
C LYS A 114 -5.33 6.60 8.01
N ALA A 115 -4.74 6.70 9.21
CA ALA A 115 -3.35 7.13 9.39
C ALA A 115 -2.35 6.22 8.65
N PHE A 116 -2.58 4.90 8.66
CA PHE A 116 -1.72 3.96 7.96
C PHE A 116 -1.83 4.11 6.43
N LEU A 117 -3.05 4.29 5.90
CA LEU A 117 -3.25 4.55 4.48
C LEU A 117 -2.60 5.87 4.04
N ASN A 118 -2.80 6.95 4.79
CA ASN A 118 -2.18 8.26 4.53
C ASN A 118 -0.65 8.18 4.50
N LYS A 119 -0.05 7.39 5.39
CA LYS A 119 1.40 7.16 5.39
C LYS A 119 1.88 6.37 4.16
N LYS A 120 1.04 5.49 3.60
CA LYS A 120 1.40 4.62 2.48
C LYS A 120 1.07 5.19 1.12
N LEU A 121 0.10 6.10 1.05
CA LEU A 121 -0.41 6.73 -0.17
C LEU A 121 -0.66 8.21 0.12
N PRO A 122 0.40 8.99 0.41
CA PRO A 122 0.29 10.41 0.77
C PRO A 122 -0.40 11.25 -0.32
N GLU A 123 -0.28 10.84 -1.58
CA GLU A 123 -0.92 11.47 -2.75
C GLU A 123 -2.45 11.49 -2.64
N LEU A 124 -3.03 10.55 -1.87
CA LEU A 124 -4.48 10.40 -1.73
C LEU A 124 -5.04 11.06 -0.46
N ILE A 125 -4.23 11.72 0.37
CA ILE A 125 -4.66 12.25 1.68
C ILE A 125 -5.88 13.16 1.56
N ASN A 126 -5.89 14.08 0.59
CA ASN A 126 -7.00 15.00 0.39
C ASN A 126 -8.25 14.28 -0.13
N GLN A 127 -8.07 13.27 -1.00
CA GLN A 127 -9.17 12.47 -1.52
C GLN A 127 -9.80 11.62 -0.43
N PHE A 128 -9.00 10.98 0.41
CA PHE A 128 -9.50 10.20 1.53
C PHE A 128 -10.29 11.05 2.54
N LYS A 129 -9.92 12.32 2.74
CA LYS A 129 -10.72 13.26 3.55
C LYS A 129 -12.04 13.62 2.85
N LYS A 130 -12.01 13.85 1.53
CA LYS A 130 -13.20 14.23 0.74
C LYS A 130 -14.21 13.09 0.59
N ASP A 131 -13.75 11.88 0.28
CA ASP A 131 -14.61 10.72 0.02
C ASP A 131 -15.33 10.23 1.28
N ASN A 132 -14.75 10.46 2.46
CA ASN A 132 -15.29 10.04 3.76
C ASN A 132 -15.68 8.54 3.84
N ASN A 133 -15.09 7.69 3.01
CA ASN A 133 -15.44 6.27 2.89
C ASN A 133 -14.48 5.33 3.66
N LEU A 134 -13.39 5.87 4.22
CA LEU A 134 -12.35 5.05 4.86
C LEU A 134 -12.80 4.34 6.14
N GLU A 135 -13.80 4.86 6.84
CA GLU A 135 -14.36 4.19 8.01
C GLU A 135 -15.11 2.92 7.62
N GLU A 136 -15.99 3.01 6.63
CA GLU A 136 -16.73 1.86 6.13
C GLU A 136 -15.79 0.85 5.46
N LEU A 137 -14.82 1.32 4.67
CA LEU A 137 -13.77 0.50 4.10
C LEU A 137 -12.97 -0.25 5.18
N TYR A 138 -12.69 0.39 6.33
CA TYR A 138 -12.07 -0.29 7.47
C TYR A 138 -12.95 -1.42 8.01
N ILE A 139 -14.23 -1.14 8.28
CA ILE A 139 -15.16 -2.10 8.88
C ILE A 139 -15.27 -3.37 8.03
N ILE A 140 -15.49 -3.23 6.71
CA ILE A 140 -15.61 -4.38 5.81
C ILE A 140 -14.28 -5.13 5.63
N SER A 141 -13.16 -4.39 5.62
CA SER A 141 -11.84 -4.96 5.42
C SER A 141 -11.39 -5.75 6.63
N ARG A 142 -11.55 -5.18 7.84
CA ARG A 142 -11.10 -5.78 9.12
C ARG A 142 -11.67 -7.17 9.31
N LYS A 143 -12.96 -7.37 9.04
CA LYS A 143 -13.67 -8.66 9.16
C LYS A 143 -12.97 -9.82 8.43
N ASN A 144 -12.25 -9.54 7.35
CA ASN A 144 -11.58 -10.55 6.52
C ASN A 144 -10.06 -10.64 6.76
N THR A 145 -9.55 -9.99 7.81
CA THR A 145 -8.15 -10.05 8.21
C THR A 145 -7.91 -11.12 9.28
N PHE A 146 -6.66 -11.47 9.55
CA PHE A 146 -6.33 -12.42 10.62
C PHE A 146 -6.74 -11.87 11.99
N ASN A 147 -6.32 -10.63 12.30
CA ASN A 147 -6.64 -10.02 13.58
C ASN A 147 -8.15 -9.75 13.73
N GLY A 148 -8.86 -9.35 12.67
CA GLY A 148 -10.32 -9.20 12.77
C GLY A 148 -11.07 -10.52 12.95
N LYS A 149 -10.52 -11.66 12.50
CA LYS A 149 -11.08 -12.98 12.82
C LYS A 149 -10.84 -13.37 14.27
N ILE A 150 -9.69 -13.01 14.84
CA ILE A 150 -9.39 -13.20 16.27
C ILE A 150 -10.37 -12.38 17.12
N ASP A 151 -10.55 -11.10 16.79
CA ASP A 151 -11.45 -10.19 17.52
C ASP A 151 -12.91 -10.68 17.51
N ALA A 152 -13.32 -11.42 16.46
CA ALA A 152 -14.66 -11.96 16.30
C ALA A 152 -14.88 -13.31 17.00
N LEU A 153 -13.83 -13.91 17.58
CA LEU A 153 -14.00 -15.14 18.37
C LEU A 153 -14.79 -14.82 19.63
N PRO A 154 -15.71 -15.71 20.06
CA PRO A 154 -16.36 -15.54 21.35
C PRO A 154 -15.29 -15.49 22.43
N SER A 155 -15.38 -14.52 23.33
CA SER A 155 -14.57 -14.50 24.53
C SER A 155 -14.85 -15.79 25.28
N VAL A 156 -13.87 -16.69 25.34
CA VAL A 156 -13.94 -17.85 26.23
C VAL A 156 -13.90 -17.28 27.65
N LEU A 157 -15.06 -17.22 28.29
CA LEU A 157 -15.22 -17.03 29.73
C LEU A 157 -14.86 -18.33 30.45
#